data_AF-A0A8J5UPJ9-F1
#
_entry.id   AF-A0A8J5UPJ9-F1
#
_cell.length_a   1.000
_cell.length_b   1.000
_cell.length_c   1.000
_cell.angle_alpha   90.00
_cell.angle_beta   90.00
_cell.angle_gamma   90.00
#
_symmetry.space_group_name_H-M   'P 1'
#
loop_
_entity.id
_entity.type
_entity.pdbx_description
1 polymer ?
#
loop_
_entity_poly.entity_id
_entity_poly.type
_entity_poly.pdbx_seq_one_letter_code
_entity_poly.pdbx_strand_id
1 'polypeptide(L)'
;MYFFITTAFLFIPSFINIIVSIRMYEQDSEMKAEGIKKQTLARRILKLKLCCPFILVFQLAPVLRYLDCLKYACQSYQCRKDNNNYGQRKYYIKMLKEEQDISLLRVFECFLEAAPHLVLQLTLIIYTYDGIVTVDSMFFHQLISILSSLGSMGWAMSSYHRIIRLAQGDKENINCIGNVIQFFWHFFITVSRIISISAAAAIFAVYTTIFCFIHWFIMTLWILSRPTGVIQFCHDQSKGPNAPLTIYERIGYYLFSAILGVVYVFTYLKPAEGSTFYRHIFYYSICGIENAAACIVWAIADYNTVLFLRYYILVICLCIVPFILGILCMIVYYKFFHPTLSKNSQVSYTDSVNI
;
A
#
# COMPACT_ATOMS: atom_id res chain seq x y z
N MET A 1 13.12 27.93 0.55
CA MET A 1 13.42 26.57 0.02
C MET A 1 12.65 25.48 0.76
N TYR A 2 12.77 25.38 2.09
CA TYR A 2 12.07 24.35 2.88
C TYR A 2 10.54 24.36 2.75
N PHE A 3 9.89 25.53 2.77
CA PHE A 3 8.45 25.65 2.54
C PHE A 3 7.99 25.02 1.21
N PHE A 4 8.76 25.22 0.14
CA PHE A 4 8.43 24.66 -1.19
C PHE A 4 8.58 23.14 -1.23
N ILE A 5 9.61 22.61 -0.56
CA ILE A 5 9.84 21.16 -0.46
C ILE A 5 8.73 20.50 0.35
N THR A 6 8.38 21.04 1.53
CA THR A 6 7.28 20.51 2.36
C THR A 6 5.93 20.59 1.64
N THR A 7 5.69 21.70 0.94
CA THR A 7 4.50 21.87 0.09
C THR A 7 4.45 20.82 -1.01
N ALA A 8 5.57 20.59 -1.71
CA ALA A 8 5.65 19.57 -2.75
C ALA A 8 5.36 18.16 -2.20
N PHE A 9 5.92 17.80 -1.05
CA PHE A 9 5.66 16.51 -0.39
C PHE A 9 4.19 16.30 0.01
N LEU A 10 3.44 17.37 0.28
CA LEU A 10 2.02 17.29 0.62
C LEU A 10 1.12 17.26 -0.62
N PHE A 11 1.39 18.11 -1.60
CA PHE A 11 0.52 18.24 -2.78
C PHE A 11 0.76 17.15 -3.84
N ILE A 12 1.97 16.61 -3.97
CA ILE A 12 2.28 15.57 -4.97
C ILE A 12 1.48 14.27 -4.70
N PRO A 13 1.50 13.68 -3.48
CA PRO A 13 0.68 12.50 -3.18
C PRO A 13 -0.82 12.75 -3.34
N SER A 14 -1.31 13.92 -2.90
CA SER A 14 -2.71 14.32 -3.08
C SER A 14 -3.11 14.37 -4.56
N PHE A 15 -2.28 15.01 -5.39
CA PHE A 15 -2.50 15.10 -6.84
C PHE A 15 -2.48 13.70 -7.50
N ILE A 16 -1.54 12.84 -7.10
CA ILE A 16 -1.46 11.44 -7.55
C ILE A 16 -2.75 10.68 -7.20
N ASN A 17 -3.19 10.75 -5.95
CA ASN A 17 -4.41 10.08 -5.49
C ASN A 17 -5.65 10.54 -6.26
N ILE A 18 -5.72 11.82 -6.62
CA ILE A 18 -6.82 12.37 -7.41
C ILE A 18 -6.76 11.85 -8.85
N ILE A 19 -5.59 11.89 -9.51
CA ILE A 19 -5.46 11.36 -10.87
C ILE A 19 -5.85 9.88 -10.92
N VAL A 20 -5.34 9.07 -10.00
CA VAL A 20 -5.67 7.64 -9.92
C VAL A 20 -7.17 7.46 -9.68
N SER A 21 -7.76 8.22 -8.77
CA SER A 21 -9.20 8.19 -8.49
C SER A 21 -10.04 8.58 -9.71
N ILE A 22 -9.64 9.59 -10.48
CA ILE A 22 -10.32 10.00 -11.73
C ILE A 22 -10.26 8.86 -12.76
N ARG A 23 -9.07 8.29 -12.97
CA ARG A 23 -8.86 7.19 -13.93
C ARG A 23 -9.72 5.97 -13.60
N MET A 24 -9.75 5.59 -12.33
CA MET A 24 -10.64 4.52 -11.85
C MET A 24 -12.11 4.85 -12.18
N TYR A 25 -12.58 6.10 -11.98
CA TYR A 25 -13.97 6.48 -12.32
C TYR A 25 -14.28 6.44 -13.82
N GLU A 26 -13.31 6.81 -14.67
CA GLU A 26 -13.42 6.74 -16.14
C GLU A 26 -13.61 5.29 -16.59
N GLN A 27 -12.73 4.39 -16.13
CA GLN A 27 -12.80 2.96 -16.43
C GLN A 27 -14.13 2.33 -15.98
N ASP A 28 -14.63 2.78 -14.83
CA ASP A 28 -15.91 2.38 -14.28
C ASP A 28 -17.12 2.90 -15.07
N SER A 29 -16.93 3.93 -15.92
CA SER A 29 -17.94 4.51 -16.79
C SER A 29 -18.06 3.78 -18.11
N GLU A 30 -16.92 3.34 -18.66
CA GLU A 30 -16.83 2.58 -19.91
C GLU A 30 -17.46 1.19 -19.75
N MET A 31 -17.25 0.51 -18.61
CA MET A 31 -17.92 -0.76 -18.28
C MET A 31 -19.45 -0.64 -18.10
N LYS A 32 -19.99 0.58 -17.94
CA LYS A 32 -21.43 0.84 -17.65
C LYS A 32 -22.24 1.27 -18.88
N ALA A 33 -21.68 1.22 -20.08
CA ALA A 33 -22.40 1.54 -21.31
C ALA A 33 -23.62 0.62 -21.58
N GLU A 34 -23.73 -0.55 -20.93
CA GLU A 34 -24.83 -1.51 -21.12
C GLU A 34 -25.87 -1.57 -19.98
N GLY A 35 -26.36 -0.42 -19.48
CA GLY A 35 -27.81 -0.39 -19.15
C GLY A 35 -28.30 -0.09 -17.73
N ILE A 36 -27.55 0.53 -16.81
CA ILE A 36 -28.19 1.25 -15.68
C ILE A 36 -27.47 2.58 -15.38
N LYS A 37 -28.04 3.68 -15.87
CA LYS A 37 -27.70 5.07 -15.50
C LYS A 37 -28.16 5.35 -14.06
N LYS A 38 -27.33 5.08 -13.05
CA LYS A 38 -27.48 5.72 -11.73
C LYS A 38 -26.25 6.59 -11.49
N GLN A 39 -26.44 7.91 -11.50
CA GLN A 39 -25.39 8.90 -11.23
C GLN A 39 -24.88 8.71 -9.79
N THR A 40 -23.62 8.30 -9.65
CA THR A 40 -22.88 8.36 -8.37
C THR A 40 -22.60 9.81 -8.00
N LEU A 41 -22.59 10.12 -6.71
CA LEU A 41 -22.47 11.49 -6.20
C LEU A 41 -21.11 12.07 -6.58
N ALA A 42 -20.08 11.23 -6.58
CA ALA A 42 -18.75 11.58 -7.05
C ALA A 42 -18.73 11.97 -8.54
N ARG A 43 -19.45 11.27 -9.43
CA ARG A 43 -19.52 11.61 -10.87
C ARG A 43 -20.12 13.00 -11.12
N ARG A 44 -21.06 13.44 -10.27
CA ARG A 44 -21.70 14.74 -10.40
C ARG A 44 -20.75 15.87 -10.01
N ILE A 45 -19.99 15.64 -8.93
CA ILE A 45 -19.01 16.59 -8.39
C ILE A 45 -17.76 16.67 -9.26
N LEU A 46 -17.27 15.53 -9.78
CA LEU A 46 -16.09 15.46 -10.64
C LEU A 46 -16.32 16.10 -12.03
N LYS A 47 -17.57 16.09 -12.53
CA LYS A 47 -17.95 16.80 -13.77
C LYS A 47 -17.95 18.32 -13.63
N LEU A 48 -18.11 18.86 -12.42
CA LEU A 48 -17.91 20.28 -12.19
C LEU A 48 -16.41 20.57 -12.14
N LYS A 49 -15.83 20.98 -13.27
CA LYS A 49 -14.42 21.43 -13.35
C LYS A 49 -14.07 22.47 -12.27
N LEU A 50 -15.06 23.25 -11.80
CA LEU A 50 -14.92 24.27 -10.76
C LEU A 50 -14.67 23.69 -9.35
N CYS A 51 -15.12 22.47 -9.05
CA CYS A 51 -14.93 21.81 -7.75
C CYS A 51 -13.60 21.04 -7.66
N CYS A 52 -12.94 20.77 -8.78
CA CYS A 52 -11.67 20.03 -8.84
C CYS A 52 -10.56 20.63 -7.95
N PRO A 53 -10.29 21.95 -7.93
CA PRO A 53 -9.29 22.51 -7.02
C PRO A 53 -9.72 22.41 -5.55
N PHE A 54 -11.02 22.49 -5.25
CA PHE A 54 -11.53 22.33 -3.88
C PHE A 54 -11.38 20.88 -3.39
N ILE A 55 -11.69 19.90 -4.24
CA ILE A 55 -11.44 18.47 -3.96
C ILE A 55 -9.95 18.20 -3.76
N LEU A 56 -9.10 18.92 -4.49
CA LEU A 56 -7.64 18.82 -4.41
C LEU A 56 -7.07 19.38 -3.11
N VAL A 57 -7.53 20.57 -2.71
CA VAL A 57 -7.10 21.22 -1.48
C VAL A 57 -7.56 20.44 -0.24
N PHE A 58 -8.76 19.85 -0.27
CA PHE A 58 -9.34 19.14 0.87
C PHE A 58 -9.12 17.63 0.87
N GLN A 59 -8.35 17.07 -0.09
CA GLN A 59 -8.14 15.62 -0.22
C GLN A 59 -9.48 14.81 -0.19
N LEU A 60 -10.57 15.35 -0.75
CA LEU A 60 -11.93 14.78 -0.63
C LEU A 60 -12.17 13.56 -1.53
N ALA A 61 -11.20 13.18 -2.37
CA ALA A 61 -11.37 12.10 -3.34
C ALA A 61 -11.69 10.73 -2.70
N PRO A 62 -11.01 10.28 -1.60
CA PRO A 62 -11.40 9.08 -0.88
C PRO A 62 -12.76 9.21 -0.21
N VAL A 63 -13.09 10.39 0.37
CA VAL A 63 -14.37 10.63 1.06
C VAL A 63 -15.56 10.43 0.12
N LEU A 64 -15.46 10.97 -1.10
CA LEU A 64 -16.50 10.79 -2.12
C LEU A 64 -16.72 9.31 -2.47
N ARG A 65 -15.63 8.53 -2.55
CA ARG A 65 -15.71 7.08 -2.77
C ARG A 65 -16.32 6.36 -1.57
N TYR A 66 -16.00 6.75 -0.34
CA TYR A 66 -16.63 6.19 0.87
C TYR A 66 -18.14 6.41 0.88
N LEU A 67 -18.62 7.59 0.46
CA LEU A 67 -20.05 7.87 0.34
C LEU A 67 -20.74 6.99 -0.70
N ASP A 68 -20.12 6.79 -1.86
CA ASP A 68 -20.66 5.92 -2.90
C ASP A 68 -20.63 4.44 -2.47
N CYS A 69 -19.59 4.00 -1.77
CA CYS A 69 -19.51 2.67 -1.14
C CYS A 69 -20.64 2.45 -0.11
N LEU A 70 -20.85 3.41 0.80
CA LEU A 70 -21.92 3.37 1.80
C LEU A 70 -23.30 3.32 1.14
N LYS A 71 -23.51 4.07 0.05
CA LYS A 71 -24.75 4.04 -0.72
C LYS A 71 -25.01 2.66 -1.33
N TYR A 72 -23.99 1.98 -1.85
CA TYR A 72 -24.12 0.61 -2.36
C TYR A 72 -24.34 -0.40 -1.24
N ALA A 73 -23.70 -0.23 -0.08
CA ALA A 73 -23.95 -1.05 1.11
C ALA A 73 -25.41 -0.94 1.57
N CYS A 74 -25.95 0.29 1.66
CA CYS A 74 -27.35 0.52 2.00
C CYS A 74 -28.31 -0.08 0.96
N GLN A 75 -28.00 0.02 -0.33
CA GLN A 75 -28.81 -0.61 -1.39
C GLN A 75 -28.78 -2.14 -1.32
N SER A 76 -27.63 -2.74 -1.02
CA SER A 76 -27.52 -4.19 -0.80
C SER A 76 -28.35 -4.63 0.41
N TYR A 77 -28.32 -3.85 1.49
CA TYR A 77 -29.14 -4.10 2.69
C TYR A 77 -30.64 -4.00 2.40
N GLN A 78 -31.08 -3.01 1.63
CA GLN A 78 -32.47 -2.87 1.21
C GLN A 78 -32.92 -4.06 0.36
N CYS A 79 -32.14 -4.46 -0.66
CA CYS A 79 -32.46 -5.64 -1.47
C CYS A 79 -32.52 -6.94 -0.65
N ARG A 80 -31.71 -7.06 0.42
CA ARG A 80 -31.80 -8.18 1.37
C ARG A 80 -33.13 -8.16 2.13
N LYS A 81 -33.61 -7.00 2.57
CA LYS A 81 -34.91 -6.84 3.24
C LYS A 81 -36.08 -7.18 2.29
N ASP A 82 -35.93 -6.84 1.02
CA ASP A 82 -36.93 -7.09 -0.02
C ASP A 82 -36.85 -8.53 -0.59
N ASN A 83 -36.04 -9.43 0.01
CA ASN A 83 -35.77 -10.81 -0.45
C ASN A 83 -35.30 -10.93 -1.91
N ASN A 84 -34.69 -9.86 -2.46
CA ASN A 84 -34.16 -9.84 -3.81
C ASN A 84 -32.68 -10.24 -3.83
N ASN A 85 -32.42 -11.54 -3.89
CA ASN A 85 -31.06 -12.13 -3.88
C ASN A 85 -30.18 -11.63 -5.04
N TYR A 86 -30.75 -11.44 -6.23
CA TYR A 86 -30.01 -10.95 -7.40
C TYR A 86 -29.57 -9.50 -7.22
N GLY A 87 -30.49 -8.63 -6.76
CA GLY A 87 -30.20 -7.24 -6.43
C GLY A 87 -29.14 -7.12 -5.34
N GLN A 88 -29.26 -7.92 -4.27
CA GLN A 88 -28.30 -7.94 -3.16
C GLN A 88 -26.88 -8.26 -3.64
N ARG A 89 -26.72 -9.35 -4.41
CA ARG A 89 -25.41 -9.78 -4.96
C ARG A 89 -24.82 -8.71 -5.89
N LYS A 90 -25.65 -8.13 -6.76
CA LYS A 90 -25.24 -7.07 -7.68
C LYS A 90 -24.71 -5.82 -6.96
N TYR A 91 -25.39 -5.35 -5.92
CA TYR A 91 -24.94 -4.19 -5.14
C TYR A 91 -23.76 -4.52 -4.23
N TYR A 92 -23.67 -5.75 -3.73
CA TYR A 92 -22.53 -6.21 -2.94
C TYR A 92 -21.23 -6.24 -3.75
N ILE A 93 -21.25 -6.77 -4.97
CA ILE A 93 -20.07 -6.76 -5.86
C ILE A 93 -19.64 -5.33 -6.18
N LYS A 94 -20.59 -4.41 -6.41
CA LYS A 94 -20.28 -2.99 -6.62
C LYS A 94 -19.64 -2.35 -5.39
N MET A 95 -20.16 -2.64 -4.21
CA MET A 95 -19.59 -2.17 -2.94
C MET A 95 -18.14 -2.67 -2.79
N LEU A 96 -17.88 -3.97 -3.02
CA LEU A 96 -16.52 -4.53 -2.94
C LEU A 96 -15.55 -3.89 -3.93
N LYS A 97 -16.00 -3.55 -5.15
CA LYS A 97 -15.17 -2.86 -6.14
C LYS A 97 -14.78 -1.45 -5.66
N GLU A 98 -15.74 -0.68 -5.15
CA GLU A 98 -15.45 0.64 -4.58
C GLU A 98 -14.53 0.53 -3.35
N GLU A 99 -14.75 -0.46 -2.50
CA GLU A 99 -13.91 -0.71 -1.31
C GLU A 99 -12.46 -1.10 -1.68
N GLN A 100 -12.27 -1.86 -2.77
CA GLN A 100 -10.95 -2.21 -3.30
C GLN A 100 -10.20 -0.96 -3.72
N ASP A 101 -10.84 -0.10 -4.52
CA ASP A 101 -10.24 1.15 -4.98
C ASP A 101 -9.91 2.10 -3.82
N ILE A 102 -10.83 2.25 -2.86
CA ILE A 102 -10.60 3.05 -1.64
C ILE A 102 -9.40 2.53 -0.87
N SER A 103 -9.30 1.20 -0.72
CA SER A 103 -8.18 0.59 -0.01
C SER A 103 -6.85 0.84 -0.74
N LEU A 104 -6.84 0.82 -2.07
CA LEU A 104 -5.65 1.14 -2.87
C LEU A 104 -5.23 2.60 -2.70
N LEU A 105 -6.18 3.54 -2.78
CA LEU A 105 -5.90 4.97 -2.56
C LEU A 105 -5.37 5.23 -1.15
N ARG A 106 -5.92 4.55 -0.13
CA ARG A 106 -5.42 4.65 1.25
C ARG A 106 -3.99 4.14 1.37
N VAL A 107 -3.64 3.05 0.67
CA VAL A 107 -2.26 2.55 0.62
C VAL A 107 -1.34 3.60 0.00
N PHE A 108 -1.73 4.23 -1.11
CA PHE A 108 -0.94 5.30 -1.72
C PHE A 108 -0.77 6.51 -0.81
N GLU A 109 -1.82 6.99 -0.16
CA GLU A 109 -1.73 8.05 0.86
C GLU A 109 -0.74 7.68 1.97
N CYS A 110 -0.84 6.48 2.52
CA CYS A 110 0.04 5.99 3.58
C CYS A 110 1.52 5.96 3.16
N PHE A 111 1.85 5.50 1.95
CA PHE A 111 3.24 5.26 1.55
C PHE A 111 3.88 6.38 0.71
N LEU A 112 3.08 7.21 0.04
CA LEU A 112 3.58 8.37 -0.71
C LEU A 112 3.72 9.61 0.17
N GLU A 113 2.87 9.75 1.20
CA GLU A 113 2.85 10.92 2.09
C GLU A 113 3.32 10.57 3.50
N ALA A 114 2.60 9.67 4.18
CA ALA A 114 2.85 9.43 5.61
C ALA A 114 4.18 8.71 5.88
N ALA A 115 4.63 7.79 5.02
CA ALA A 115 5.89 7.05 5.22
C ALA A 115 7.15 7.93 5.07
N PRO A 116 7.31 8.73 4.00
CA PRO A 116 8.43 9.69 3.91
C PRO A 116 8.42 10.70 5.06
N HIS A 117 7.24 11.18 5.47
CA HIS A 117 7.11 12.08 6.61
C HIS A 117 7.55 11.41 7.92
N LEU A 118 7.19 10.14 8.12
CA LEU A 118 7.60 9.37 9.28
C LEU A 118 9.11 9.11 9.31
N VAL A 119 9.72 8.84 8.15
CA VAL A 119 11.19 8.73 8.02
C VAL A 119 11.87 10.04 8.42
N LEU A 120 11.38 11.17 7.92
CA LEU A 120 11.93 12.48 8.25
C LEU A 120 11.77 12.80 9.74
N GLN A 121 10.60 12.51 10.32
CA GLN A 121 10.34 12.69 11.75
C GLN A 121 11.30 11.84 12.61
N LEU A 122 11.47 10.56 12.29
CA LEU A 122 12.39 9.67 13.01
C LEU A 122 13.85 10.13 12.83
N THR A 123 14.23 10.55 11.63
CA THR A 123 15.58 11.08 11.36
C THR A 123 15.89 12.31 12.22
N LEU A 124 14.95 13.25 12.33
CA LEU A 124 15.10 14.43 13.20
C LEU A 124 15.15 14.06 14.68
N ILE A 125 14.30 13.13 15.13
CA ILE A 125 14.35 12.64 16.53
C ILE A 125 15.71 12.04 16.84
N ILE A 126 16.28 11.28 15.90
CA ILE A 126 17.61 10.67 16.05
C ILE A 126 18.71 11.75 16.04
N TYR A 127 18.64 12.72 15.13
CA TYR A 127 19.68 13.74 14.94
C TYR A 127 19.71 14.81 16.05
N THR A 128 18.54 15.27 16.51
CA THR A 128 18.41 16.36 17.50
C THR A 128 18.55 15.87 18.95
N TYR A 129 18.82 14.58 19.15
CA TYR A 129 18.90 13.99 20.48
C TYR A 129 20.17 14.41 21.25
N ASP A 130 20.10 15.50 22.02
CA ASP A 130 21.19 16.01 22.87
C ASP A 130 21.11 15.53 24.33
N GLY A 131 20.38 14.44 24.58
CA GLY A 131 20.42 13.71 25.84
C GLY A 131 19.78 14.30 27.08
N ILE A 132 19.18 15.48 26.97
CA ILE A 132 18.21 15.96 27.96
C ILE A 132 16.82 15.61 27.44
N VAL A 133 16.47 14.32 27.51
CA VAL A 133 15.07 13.93 27.55
C VAL A 133 14.67 13.99 29.00
N THR A 134 14.16 15.15 29.41
CA THR A 134 13.02 15.09 30.30
C THR A 134 12.02 14.16 29.63
N VAL A 135 11.62 13.08 30.32
CA VAL A 135 10.51 12.23 29.89
C VAL A 135 9.24 13.08 29.99
N ASP A 136 9.17 14.08 29.13
CA ASP A 136 8.08 15.01 29.04
C ASP A 136 6.97 14.33 28.25
N SER A 137 5.75 14.75 28.55
CA SER A 137 4.55 14.39 27.83
C SER A 137 4.73 14.47 26.30
N MET A 138 5.55 15.40 25.82
CA MET A 138 5.81 15.62 24.39
C MET A 138 6.45 14.40 23.68
N PHE A 139 7.44 13.74 24.29
CA PHE A 139 8.08 12.55 23.67
C PHE A 139 7.10 11.37 23.62
N PHE A 140 6.31 11.18 24.68
CA PHE A 140 5.30 10.13 24.73
C PHE A 140 4.21 10.33 23.67
N HIS A 141 3.75 11.57 23.48
CA HIS A 141 2.82 11.91 22.40
C HIS A 141 3.40 11.66 21.01
N GLN A 142 4.68 11.98 20.77
CA GLN A 142 5.35 11.68 19.51
C GLN A 142 5.46 10.18 19.26
N LEU A 143 5.81 9.39 20.27
CA LEU A 143 5.90 7.94 20.16
C LEU A 143 4.53 7.31 19.81
N ILE A 144 3.46 7.75 20.46
CA ILE A 144 2.10 7.31 20.14
C ILE A 144 1.73 7.68 18.69
N SER A 145 2.08 8.89 18.26
CA SER A 145 1.84 9.33 16.88
C SER A 145 2.56 8.42 15.86
N ILE A 146 3.84 8.11 16.10
CA ILE A 146 4.65 7.20 15.27
C ILE A 146 4.03 5.80 15.23
N LEU A 147 3.70 5.23 16.40
CA LEU A 147 3.11 3.89 16.49
C LEU A 147 1.73 3.80 15.83
N SER A 148 0.90 4.83 16.00
CA SER A 148 -0.42 4.90 15.36
C SER A 148 -0.31 5.01 13.83
N SER A 149 0.66 5.76 13.32
CA SER A 149 0.94 5.88 11.89
C SER A 149 1.40 4.54 11.30
N LEU A 150 2.37 3.87 11.93
CA LEU A 150 2.82 2.53 11.54
C LEU A 150 1.68 1.50 11.58
N GLY A 151 0.85 1.55 12.61
CA GLY A 151 -0.35 0.70 12.73
C GLY A 151 -1.36 0.96 11.60
N SER A 152 -1.59 2.23 11.25
CA SER A 152 -2.47 2.61 10.14
C SER A 152 -1.95 2.10 8.79
N MET A 153 -0.64 2.18 8.54
CA MET A 153 -0.01 1.65 7.32
C MET A 153 -0.17 0.12 7.23
N GLY A 154 0.11 -0.60 8.32
CA GLY A 154 -0.10 -2.05 8.38
C GLY A 154 -1.57 -2.44 8.15
N TRP A 155 -2.50 -1.67 8.73
CA TRP A 155 -3.93 -1.89 8.57
C TRP A 155 -4.41 -1.63 7.15
N ALA A 156 -3.98 -0.52 6.53
CA ALA A 156 -4.27 -0.20 5.14
C ALA A 156 -3.83 -1.33 4.21
N MET A 157 -2.64 -1.87 4.42
CA MET A 157 -2.09 -2.95 3.62
C MET A 157 -2.85 -4.27 3.78
N SER A 158 -3.14 -4.66 5.03
CA SER A 158 -3.93 -5.87 5.31
C SER A 158 -5.34 -5.75 4.74
N SER A 159 -5.97 -4.57 4.87
CA SER A 159 -7.30 -4.31 4.33
C SER A 159 -7.29 -4.41 2.81
N TYR A 160 -6.34 -3.77 2.13
CA TYR A 160 -6.20 -3.86 0.67
C TYR A 160 -6.13 -5.31 0.19
N HIS A 161 -5.25 -6.12 0.78
CA HIS A 161 -5.11 -7.52 0.37
C HIS A 161 -6.33 -8.39 0.70
N ARG A 162 -7.05 -8.08 1.78
CA ARG A 162 -8.33 -8.75 2.08
C ARG A 162 -9.38 -8.42 1.03
N ILE A 163 -9.55 -7.14 0.70
CA ILE A 163 -10.61 -6.69 -0.21
C ILE A 163 -10.34 -7.13 -1.65
N ILE A 164 -9.10 -7.06 -2.15
CA ILE A 164 -8.78 -7.54 -3.49
C ILE A 164 -9.06 -9.03 -3.65
N ARG A 165 -8.89 -9.83 -2.59
CA ARG A 165 -9.23 -11.26 -2.61
C ARG A 165 -10.73 -11.50 -2.53
N LEU A 166 -11.45 -10.74 -1.70
CA LEU A 166 -12.91 -10.82 -1.60
C LEU A 166 -13.59 -10.46 -2.92
N ALA A 167 -13.07 -9.45 -3.64
CA ALA A 167 -13.60 -9.02 -4.92
C ALA A 167 -13.52 -10.11 -6.02
N GLN A 168 -12.65 -11.11 -5.86
CA GLN A 168 -12.42 -12.15 -6.87
C GLN A 168 -13.45 -13.28 -6.86
N GLY A 169 -14.32 -13.41 -5.86
CA GLY A 169 -15.45 -14.35 -5.84
C GLY A 169 -15.14 -15.86 -5.81
N ASP A 170 -14.00 -16.27 -6.36
CA ASP A 170 -13.58 -17.66 -6.58
C ASP A 170 -12.66 -18.21 -5.47
N LYS A 171 -12.47 -17.45 -4.38
CA LYS A 171 -11.55 -17.81 -3.29
C LYS A 171 -12.27 -17.78 -1.96
N GLU A 172 -12.04 -18.82 -1.16
CA GLU A 172 -12.52 -18.86 0.22
C GLU A 172 -12.01 -17.67 1.03
N ASN A 173 -12.88 -17.15 1.89
CA ASN A 173 -12.59 -16.04 2.80
C ASN A 173 -11.37 -16.39 3.66
N ILE A 174 -10.42 -15.45 3.77
CA ILE A 174 -9.32 -15.59 4.73
C ILE A 174 -9.93 -15.62 6.12
N ASN A 175 -9.57 -16.64 6.91
CA ASN A 175 -9.98 -16.71 8.31
C ASN A 175 -9.46 -15.48 9.08
N CYS A 176 -10.16 -15.02 10.13
CA CYS A 176 -9.79 -13.80 10.88
C CYS A 176 -8.32 -13.81 11.32
N ILE A 177 -7.83 -14.97 11.76
CA ILE A 177 -6.43 -15.22 12.16
C ILE A 177 -5.46 -14.94 11.00
N GLY A 178 -5.78 -15.37 9.77
CA GLY A 178 -4.95 -15.12 8.60
C GLY A 178 -4.81 -13.64 8.27
N ASN A 179 -5.88 -12.85 8.47
CA ASN A 179 -5.84 -11.39 8.32
C ASN A 179 -4.95 -10.74 9.40
N VAL A 180 -5.00 -11.22 10.65
CA VAL A 180 -4.12 -10.73 11.72
C VAL A 180 -2.65 -11.02 11.43
N ILE A 181 -2.32 -12.24 10.96
CA ILE A 181 -0.94 -12.60 10.60
C ILE A 181 -0.46 -11.77 9.41
N GLN A 182 -1.32 -11.54 8.42
CA GLN A 182 -1.02 -10.68 7.27
C GLN A 182 -0.76 -9.23 7.70
N PHE A 183 -1.54 -8.70 8.65
CA PHE A 183 -1.29 -7.40 9.25
C PHE A 183 0.10 -7.34 9.88
N PHE A 184 0.45 -8.31 10.73
CA PHE A 184 1.77 -8.34 11.38
C PHE A 184 2.92 -8.50 10.40
N TRP A 185 2.76 -9.30 9.35
CA TRP A 185 3.75 -9.43 8.28
C TRP A 185 4.08 -8.05 7.68
N HIS A 186 3.07 -7.32 7.20
CA HIS A 186 3.33 -6.01 6.59
C HIS A 186 3.78 -4.96 7.60
N PHE A 187 3.20 -4.97 8.80
CA PHE A 187 3.57 -4.05 9.88
C PHE A 187 5.06 -4.17 10.22
N PHE A 188 5.54 -5.38 10.53
CA PHE A 188 6.94 -5.55 10.96
C PHE A 188 7.96 -5.26 9.84
N ILE A 189 7.65 -5.62 8.59
CA ILE A 189 8.49 -5.24 7.44
C ILE A 189 8.56 -3.71 7.31
N THR A 190 7.42 -3.03 7.34
CA THR A 190 7.36 -1.57 7.20
C THR A 190 8.10 -0.86 8.34
N VAL A 191 7.94 -1.31 9.58
CA VAL A 191 8.69 -0.81 10.75
C VAL A 191 10.20 -0.90 10.51
N SER A 192 10.69 -2.09 10.16
CA SER A 192 12.11 -2.33 9.91
C SER A 192 12.66 -1.41 8.80
N ARG A 193 11.92 -1.27 7.69
CA ARG A 193 12.32 -0.41 6.56
C ARG A 193 12.40 1.06 6.94
N ILE A 194 11.35 1.58 7.59
CA ILE A 194 11.29 2.99 7.98
C ILE A 194 12.42 3.33 8.96
N ILE A 195 12.67 2.48 9.95
CA ILE A 195 13.74 2.70 10.93
C ILE A 195 15.11 2.60 10.27
N SER A 196 15.34 1.62 9.38
CA SER A 196 16.62 1.46 8.66
C SER A 196 16.95 2.68 7.80
N ILE A 197 15.97 3.18 7.04
CA ILE A 197 16.14 4.37 6.20
C ILE A 197 16.38 5.61 7.08
N SER A 198 15.65 5.75 8.18
CA SER A 198 15.80 6.89 9.10
C SER A 198 17.18 6.90 9.78
N ALA A 199 17.66 5.74 10.20
CA ALA A 199 18.98 5.58 10.82
C ALA A 199 20.10 5.95 9.83
N ALA A 200 20.03 5.46 8.59
CA ALA A 200 20.98 5.83 7.54
C ALA A 200 20.92 7.32 7.19
N ALA A 201 19.71 7.89 7.11
CA ALA A 201 19.50 9.31 6.80
C ALA A 201 20.03 10.24 7.90
N ALA A 202 19.99 9.81 9.16
CA ALA A 202 20.50 10.61 10.28
C ALA A 202 22.03 10.81 10.23
N ILE A 203 22.77 9.86 9.66
CA ILE A 203 24.22 9.93 9.48
C ILE A 203 24.55 10.58 8.13
N PHE A 204 23.96 10.08 7.06
CA PHE A 204 24.27 10.46 5.68
C PHE A 204 22.99 10.73 4.87
N ALA A 205 22.33 11.86 5.12
CA ALA A 205 21.06 12.22 4.49
C ALA A 205 21.12 12.24 2.95
N VAL A 206 22.17 12.84 2.37
CA VAL A 206 22.31 12.97 0.90
C VAL A 206 22.50 11.60 0.24
N TYR A 207 23.41 10.78 0.76
CA TYR A 207 23.66 9.43 0.21
C TYR A 207 22.44 8.54 0.37
N THR A 208 21.77 8.57 1.52
CA THR A 208 20.53 7.80 1.75
C THR A 208 19.44 8.20 0.76
N THR A 209 19.30 9.50 0.47
CA THR A 209 18.35 9.98 -0.54
C THR A 209 18.69 9.44 -1.93
N ILE A 210 19.97 9.45 -2.33
CA ILE A 210 20.42 8.88 -3.61
C ILE A 210 20.14 7.38 -3.67
N PHE A 211 20.42 6.62 -2.60
CA PHE A 211 20.11 5.19 -2.54
C PHE A 211 18.60 4.90 -2.63
N CYS A 212 17.76 5.69 -1.96
CA CYS A 212 16.30 5.59 -2.10
C CYS A 212 15.84 5.84 -3.54
N PHE A 213 16.42 6.83 -4.24
CA PHE A 213 16.14 7.07 -5.66
C PHE A 213 16.60 5.92 -6.57
N ILE A 214 17.77 5.33 -6.29
CA ILE A 214 18.27 4.15 -7.03
C ILE A 214 17.34 2.95 -6.80
N HIS A 215 16.95 2.67 -5.56
CA HIS A 215 16.00 1.61 -5.22
C HIS A 215 14.68 1.83 -5.95
N TRP A 216 14.12 3.05 -5.87
CA TRP A 216 12.90 3.43 -6.57
C TRP A 216 12.99 3.16 -8.07
N PHE A 217 14.10 3.55 -8.70
CA PHE A 217 14.33 3.33 -10.12
C PHE A 217 14.41 1.84 -10.47
N ILE A 218 15.16 1.05 -9.69
CA ILE A 218 15.25 -0.41 -9.86
C ILE A 218 13.87 -1.06 -9.73
N MET A 219 13.09 -0.70 -8.71
CA MET A 219 11.75 -1.25 -8.50
C MET A 219 10.78 -0.85 -9.62
N THR A 220 10.87 0.39 -10.09
CA THR A 220 10.08 0.86 -11.23
C THR A 220 10.42 0.07 -12.50
N LEU A 221 11.71 -0.08 -12.83
CA LEU A 221 12.15 -0.88 -13.97
C LEU A 221 11.73 -2.36 -13.84
N TRP A 222 11.79 -2.92 -12.64
CA TRP A 222 11.35 -4.28 -12.39
C TRP A 222 9.84 -4.47 -12.65
N ILE A 223 9.01 -3.51 -12.22
CA ILE A 223 7.57 -3.48 -12.52
C ILE A 223 7.36 -3.37 -14.03
N LEU A 224 8.09 -2.48 -14.70
CA LEU A 224 7.98 -2.26 -16.15
C LEU A 224 8.37 -3.48 -16.97
N SER A 225 9.32 -4.27 -16.48
CA SER A 225 9.81 -5.49 -17.14
C SER A 225 8.78 -6.63 -17.15
N ARG A 226 7.74 -6.59 -16.29
CA ARG A 226 6.68 -7.60 -16.23
C ARG A 226 5.29 -6.95 -16.25
N PRO A 227 4.85 -6.49 -17.43
CA PRO A 227 3.74 -5.55 -17.54
C PRO A 227 2.34 -6.13 -17.23
N THR A 228 2.22 -7.46 -17.14
CA THR A 228 0.94 -8.21 -17.06
C THR A 228 -0.09 -7.67 -16.06
N GLY A 229 0.32 -7.23 -14.86
CA GLY A 229 -0.62 -6.76 -13.84
C GLY A 229 -1.01 -5.28 -13.98
N VAL A 230 -0.06 -4.43 -14.35
CA VAL A 230 -0.26 -2.97 -14.41
C VAL A 230 -0.92 -2.56 -15.73
N ILE A 231 -0.64 -3.27 -16.83
CA ILE A 231 -1.35 -3.05 -18.09
C ILE A 231 -2.85 -3.28 -17.92
N GLN A 232 -3.27 -4.32 -17.20
CA GLN A 232 -4.71 -4.59 -17.00
C GLN A 232 -5.44 -3.44 -16.27
N PHE A 233 -4.72 -2.70 -15.41
CA PHE A 233 -5.27 -1.54 -14.72
C PHE A 233 -5.35 -0.30 -15.63
N CYS A 234 -4.37 -0.10 -16.52
CA CYS A 234 -4.29 1.07 -17.40
C CYS A 234 -4.90 0.87 -18.80
N HIS A 235 -5.30 -0.36 -19.15
CA HIS A 235 -5.89 -0.70 -20.44
C HIS A 235 -7.41 -0.49 -20.42
N ASP A 236 -7.93 0.20 -21.43
CA ASP A 236 -9.36 0.34 -21.69
C ASP A 236 -9.96 -1.04 -22.00
N GLN A 237 -10.83 -1.52 -21.10
CA GLN A 237 -11.43 -2.86 -21.20
C GLN A 237 -12.53 -2.94 -22.29
N SER A 238 -12.91 -1.82 -22.90
CA SER A 238 -13.81 -1.80 -24.06
C SER A 238 -13.12 -2.23 -25.35
N LYS A 239 -11.78 -2.20 -25.39
CA LYS A 239 -10.97 -2.64 -26.53
C LYS A 239 -10.59 -4.12 -26.38
N GLY A 240 -10.54 -4.85 -27.51
CA GLY A 240 -10.11 -6.24 -27.52
C GLY A 240 -8.68 -6.42 -26.96
N PRO A 241 -8.34 -7.61 -26.42
CA PRO A 241 -7.10 -7.87 -25.68
C PRO A 241 -5.80 -7.66 -26.50
N ASN A 242 -5.91 -7.54 -27.83
CA ASN A 242 -4.79 -7.36 -28.76
C ASN A 242 -4.73 -5.94 -29.36
N ALA A 243 -5.55 -5.00 -28.88
CA ALA A 243 -5.52 -3.63 -29.39
C ALA A 243 -4.23 -2.91 -28.93
N PRO A 244 -3.58 -2.11 -29.80
CA PRO A 244 -2.41 -1.36 -29.40
C PRO A 244 -2.78 -0.30 -28.35
N LEU A 245 -1.97 -0.19 -27.30
CA LEU A 245 -2.18 0.82 -26.26
C LEU A 245 -2.08 2.23 -26.86
N THR A 246 -3.09 3.04 -26.56
CA THR A 246 -3.12 4.47 -26.86
C THR A 246 -2.01 5.21 -26.10
N ILE A 247 -1.53 6.34 -26.62
CA ILE A 247 -0.45 7.14 -26.00
C ILE A 247 -0.79 7.50 -24.54
N TYR A 248 -2.04 7.86 -24.26
CA TYR A 248 -2.50 8.19 -22.91
C TYR A 248 -2.48 7.01 -21.93
N GLU A 249 -2.82 5.80 -22.38
CA GLU A 249 -2.77 4.57 -21.57
C GLU A 249 -1.32 4.20 -21.26
N ARG A 250 -0.42 4.38 -22.24
CA ARG A 250 1.01 4.16 -22.08
C ARG A 250 1.63 5.14 -21.07
N ILE A 251 1.29 6.43 -21.13
CA ILE A 251 1.72 7.42 -20.14
C ILE A 251 1.18 7.06 -18.75
N GLY A 252 -0.10 6.70 -18.65
CA GLY A 252 -0.73 6.27 -17.40
C GLY A 252 -0.03 5.03 -16.80
N TYR A 253 0.31 4.05 -17.63
CA TYR A 253 1.04 2.86 -17.25
C TYR A 253 2.43 3.17 -16.66
N TYR A 254 3.20 4.04 -17.31
CA TYR A 254 4.51 4.45 -16.79
C TYR A 254 4.39 5.21 -15.46
N LEU A 255 3.43 6.13 -15.36
CA LEU A 255 3.19 6.90 -14.13
C LEU A 255 2.74 6.00 -12.97
N PHE A 256 1.79 5.09 -13.20
CA PHE A 256 1.32 4.17 -12.17
C PHE A 256 2.43 3.20 -11.71
N SER A 257 3.27 2.73 -12.65
CA SER A 257 4.43 1.91 -12.33
C SER A 257 5.46 2.69 -11.49
N ALA A 258 5.69 3.96 -11.79
CA ALA A 258 6.57 4.82 -11.00
C ALA A 258 6.02 5.07 -9.58
N ILE A 259 4.71 5.28 -9.44
CA ILE A 259 4.03 5.43 -8.15
C ILE A 259 4.17 4.16 -7.32
N LEU A 260 3.90 2.99 -7.91
CA LEU A 260 4.12 1.69 -7.25
C LEU A 260 5.58 1.48 -6.87
N GLY A 261 6.52 1.93 -7.71
CA GLY A 261 7.94 1.91 -7.40
C GLY A 261 8.25 2.69 -6.12
N VAL A 262 7.60 3.84 -5.87
CA VAL A 262 7.80 4.61 -4.63
C VAL A 262 7.28 3.81 -3.43
N VAL A 263 6.09 3.21 -3.55
CA VAL A 263 5.54 2.34 -2.50
C VAL A 263 6.50 1.17 -2.19
N TYR A 264 7.14 0.60 -3.22
CA TYR A 264 8.06 -0.53 -3.08
C TYR A 264 9.33 -0.18 -2.29
N VAL A 265 9.72 1.09 -2.17
CA VAL A 265 10.81 1.49 -1.27
C VAL A 265 10.51 1.08 0.18
N PHE A 266 9.24 1.14 0.58
CA PHE A 266 8.78 0.88 1.95
C PHE A 266 8.12 -0.48 2.16
N THR A 267 7.28 -0.93 1.21
CA THR A 267 6.55 -2.19 1.33
C THR A 267 6.19 -2.80 -0.02
N TYR A 268 6.09 -4.12 -0.06
CA TYR A 268 5.69 -4.83 -1.27
C TYR A 268 4.18 -4.81 -1.45
N LEU A 269 3.68 -4.09 -2.46
CA LEU A 269 2.28 -4.06 -2.85
C LEU A 269 2.06 -4.89 -4.13
N LYS A 270 1.11 -5.80 -4.14
CA LYS A 270 0.77 -6.54 -5.37
C LYS A 270 -0.43 -5.91 -6.08
N PRO A 271 -0.29 -5.39 -7.32
CA PRO A 271 -1.43 -4.81 -8.05
C PRO A 271 -2.36 -5.87 -8.65
N ALA A 272 -1.82 -7.01 -9.06
CA ALA A 272 -2.59 -8.10 -9.70
C ALA A 272 -1.98 -9.46 -9.35
N GLU A 273 -2.80 -10.52 -9.40
CA GLU A 273 -2.36 -11.86 -9.01
C GLU A 273 -1.39 -12.53 -10.01
N GLY A 274 -0.65 -13.54 -9.53
CA GLY A 274 0.46 -14.18 -10.24
C GLY A 274 1.41 -14.90 -9.28
N SER A 275 2.37 -15.68 -9.80
CA SER A 275 3.32 -16.42 -8.96
C SER A 275 4.11 -15.47 -8.04
N THR A 276 4.04 -15.71 -6.73
CA THR A 276 4.55 -14.80 -5.70
C THR A 276 5.95 -15.15 -5.23
N PHE A 277 6.31 -16.43 -5.23
CA PHE A 277 7.51 -16.92 -4.54
C PHE A 277 8.81 -16.19 -4.96
N TYR A 278 9.20 -16.28 -6.24
CA TYR A 278 10.40 -15.61 -6.74
C TYR A 278 10.35 -14.08 -6.61
N ARG A 279 9.15 -13.50 -6.67
CA ARG A 279 8.97 -12.04 -6.51
C ARG A 279 9.21 -11.61 -5.07
N HIS A 280 8.74 -12.40 -4.10
CA HIS A 280 8.96 -12.15 -2.68
C HIS A 280 10.44 -12.31 -2.34
N ILE A 281 11.08 -13.38 -2.84
CA ILE A 281 12.53 -13.58 -2.66
C ILE A 281 13.31 -12.38 -3.19
N PHE A 282 13.08 -11.98 -4.45
CA PHE A 282 13.80 -10.85 -5.04
C PHE A 282 13.64 -9.56 -4.22
N TYR A 283 12.38 -9.19 -3.91
CA TYR A 283 12.08 -7.98 -3.16
C TYR A 283 12.68 -7.99 -1.75
N TYR A 284 12.39 -9.03 -0.96
CA TYR A 284 12.85 -9.10 0.42
C TYR A 284 14.37 -9.29 0.53
N SER A 285 15.03 -9.87 -0.47
CA SER A 285 16.50 -9.96 -0.47
C SER A 285 17.13 -8.58 -0.63
N ILE A 286 16.65 -7.76 -1.58
CA ILE A 286 17.12 -6.37 -1.75
C ILE A 286 16.89 -5.58 -0.46
N CYS A 287 15.65 -5.65 0.08
CA CYS A 287 15.33 -4.94 1.31
C CYS A 287 16.16 -5.40 2.51
N GLY A 288 16.43 -6.69 2.63
CA GLY A 288 17.26 -7.26 3.69
C GLY A 288 18.71 -6.78 3.60
N ILE A 289 19.29 -6.76 2.40
CA ILE A 289 20.65 -6.26 2.16
C ILE A 289 20.75 -4.78 2.52
N GLU A 290 19.79 -3.96 2.10
CA GLU A 290 19.79 -2.53 2.42
C GLU A 290 19.61 -2.26 3.91
N ASN A 291 18.73 -3.01 4.59
CA ASN A 291 18.54 -2.86 6.03
C ASN A 291 19.79 -3.30 6.80
N ALA A 292 20.45 -4.37 6.37
CA ALA A 292 21.72 -4.80 6.94
C ALA A 292 22.83 -3.75 6.69
N ALA A 293 22.92 -3.19 5.48
CA ALA A 293 23.86 -2.12 5.16
C ALA A 293 23.61 -0.88 6.02
N ALA A 294 22.36 -0.46 6.20
CA ALA A 294 22.00 0.65 7.08
C ALA A 294 22.40 0.36 8.54
N CYS A 295 22.20 -0.86 9.04
CA CYS A 295 22.65 -1.27 10.37
C CYS A 295 24.17 -1.23 10.50
N ILE A 296 24.91 -1.66 9.48
CA ILE A 296 26.38 -1.66 9.49
C ILE A 296 26.91 -0.23 9.47
N VAL A 297 26.34 0.64 8.63
CA VAL A 297 26.68 2.07 8.61
C VAL A 297 26.41 2.71 9.97
N TRP A 298 25.25 2.40 10.57
CA TRP A 298 24.91 2.83 11.92
C TRP A 298 25.88 2.28 12.97
N ALA A 299 26.37 1.05 12.78
CA ALA A 299 27.28 0.38 13.70
C ALA A 299 28.71 0.92 13.68
N ILE A 300 29.15 1.48 12.56
CA ILE A 300 30.52 1.97 12.32
C ILE A 300 30.62 3.48 12.54
N ALA A 301 29.51 4.22 12.47
CA ALA A 301 29.51 5.66 12.69
C ALA A 301 30.08 6.03 14.09
N ASP A 302 30.98 7.01 14.12
CA ASP A 302 31.86 7.29 15.26
C ASP A 302 31.09 7.65 16.55
N TYR A 303 31.56 7.08 17.67
CA TYR A 303 30.83 6.78 18.91
C TYR A 303 30.95 7.85 20.02
N ASN A 304 31.54 9.01 19.72
CA ASN A 304 32.13 9.87 20.76
C ASN A 304 31.15 10.64 21.67
N THR A 305 29.86 10.31 21.67
CA THR A 305 28.88 10.90 22.60
C THR A 305 28.20 9.80 23.40
N VAL A 306 28.45 9.80 24.72
CA VAL A 306 28.04 8.83 25.76
C VAL A 306 26.51 8.53 25.80
N LEU A 307 25.72 9.28 25.03
CA LEU A 307 24.27 9.20 24.90
C LEU A 307 23.77 8.29 23.77
N PHE A 308 24.59 8.01 22.75
CA PHE A 308 24.21 7.16 21.63
C PHE A 308 24.10 5.68 22.04
N LEU A 309 24.91 5.21 23.00
CA LEU A 309 24.98 3.79 23.40
C LEU A 309 23.65 3.18 23.87
N ARG A 310 22.76 3.95 24.53
CA ARG A 310 21.50 3.41 25.07
C ARG A 310 20.45 3.12 24.01
N TYR A 311 20.42 3.93 22.94
CA TYR A 311 19.51 3.74 21.80
C TYR A 311 20.18 3.05 20.62
N TYR A 312 21.51 2.95 20.61
CA TYR A 312 22.30 2.23 19.61
C TYR A 312 21.82 0.79 19.43
N ILE A 313 21.76 0.03 20.53
CA ILE A 313 21.28 -1.37 20.53
C ILE A 313 19.81 -1.43 20.11
N LEU A 314 19.00 -0.45 20.54
CA LEU A 314 17.58 -0.37 20.23
C LEU A 314 17.34 -0.15 18.73
N VAL A 315 18.07 0.75 18.07
CA VAL A 315 17.94 1.00 16.63
C VAL A 315 18.35 -0.24 15.83
N ILE A 316 19.48 -0.87 16.16
CA ILE A 316 19.91 -2.12 15.49
C ILE A 316 18.87 -3.22 15.68
N CYS A 317 18.35 -3.39 16.90
CA CYS A 317 17.30 -4.36 17.20
C CYS A 317 16.03 -4.08 16.37
N LEU A 318 15.59 -2.82 16.31
CA LEU A 318 14.41 -2.42 15.55
C LEU A 318 14.60 -2.47 14.02
N CYS A 319 15.83 -2.41 13.52
CA CYS A 319 16.10 -2.64 12.10
C CYS A 319 16.02 -4.13 11.74
N ILE A 320 16.58 -5.03 12.56
CA ILE A 320 16.72 -6.45 12.21
C ILE A 320 15.57 -7.32 12.72
N VAL A 321 15.17 -7.20 13.98
CA VAL A 321 14.19 -8.09 14.62
C VAL A 321 12.82 -8.01 13.94
N PRO A 322 12.24 -6.82 13.66
CA PRO A 322 10.98 -6.73 12.93
C PRO A 322 11.11 -7.28 11.49
N PHE A 323 12.27 -7.14 10.85
CA PHE A 323 12.45 -7.73 9.51
C PHE A 323 12.29 -9.25 9.56
N ILE A 324 13.02 -9.91 10.46
CA ILE A 324 12.96 -11.36 10.65
C ILE A 324 11.55 -11.79 11.03
N LEU A 325 10.92 -11.10 11.99
CA LEU A 325 9.56 -11.41 12.43
C LEU A 325 8.53 -11.24 11.30
N GLY A 326 8.67 -10.21 10.47
CA GLY A 326 7.85 -10.00 9.28
C GLY A 326 7.99 -11.15 8.27
N ILE A 327 9.21 -11.63 8.01
CA ILE A 327 9.45 -12.79 7.15
C ILE A 327 8.87 -14.07 7.75
N LEU A 328 8.98 -14.28 9.07
CA LEU A 328 8.35 -15.41 9.74
C LEU A 328 6.82 -15.38 9.62
N CYS A 329 6.19 -14.22 9.87
CA CYS A 329 4.75 -14.04 9.68
C CYS A 329 4.33 -14.31 8.23
N MET A 330 5.11 -13.87 7.24
CA MET A 330 4.88 -14.19 5.83
C MET A 330 4.89 -15.70 5.57
N ILE A 331 5.91 -16.40 6.05
CA ILE A 331 6.05 -17.85 5.85
C ILE A 331 4.87 -18.58 6.49
N VAL A 332 4.49 -18.20 7.72
CA VAL A 332 3.31 -18.75 8.42
C VAL A 332 2.04 -18.49 7.62
N TYR A 333 1.83 -17.26 7.13
CA TYR A 333 0.68 -16.91 6.30
C TYR A 333 0.60 -17.79 5.05
N TYR A 334 1.71 -17.94 4.31
CA TYR A 334 1.72 -18.73 3.08
C TYR A 334 1.61 -20.23 3.30
N LYS A 335 2.12 -20.77 4.41
CA LYS A 335 2.04 -22.20 4.72
C LYS A 335 0.66 -22.62 5.24
N PHE A 336 0.04 -21.82 6.10
CA PHE A 336 -1.16 -22.24 6.84
C PHE A 336 -2.45 -21.54 6.40
N PHE A 337 -2.36 -20.32 5.85
CA PHE A 337 -3.53 -19.47 5.59
C PHE A 337 -3.72 -19.13 4.11
N HIS A 338 -2.72 -19.43 3.26
CA HIS A 338 -2.84 -19.25 1.82
C HIS A 338 -3.55 -20.47 1.19
N PRO A 339 -4.73 -20.29 0.59
CA PRO A 339 -5.66 -21.36 0.21
C PRO A 339 -5.17 -22.21 -0.97
N THR A 340 -4.06 -21.87 -1.61
CA THR A 340 -3.52 -22.64 -2.74
C THR A 340 -3.08 -24.05 -2.33
N LEU A 341 -2.77 -24.27 -1.05
CA LEU A 341 -2.47 -25.62 -0.53
C LEU A 341 -3.73 -26.48 -0.36
N SER A 342 -4.91 -25.89 -0.16
CA SER A 342 -6.16 -26.64 0.03
C SER A 342 -6.66 -27.31 -1.27
N LYS A 343 -6.46 -26.65 -2.43
CA LYS A 343 -6.90 -27.19 -3.73
C LYS A 343 -6.12 -28.46 -4.14
N ASN A 344 -4.82 -28.53 -3.87
CA ASN A 344 -4.04 -29.72 -4.22
C ASN A 344 -4.34 -30.92 -3.30
N SER A 345 -4.73 -30.67 -2.04
CA SER A 345 -5.15 -31.72 -1.11
C SER A 345 -6.55 -32.26 -1.42
N GLN A 346 -7.49 -31.41 -1.87
CA GLN A 346 -8.82 -31.86 -2.27
C GLN A 346 -8.83 -32.63 -3.60
N VAL A 347 -8.05 -32.20 -4.61
CA VAL A 347 -7.93 -32.93 -5.89
C VAL A 347 -7.33 -34.33 -5.66
N SER A 348 -6.28 -34.44 -4.82
CA SER A 348 -5.67 -35.74 -4.49
C SER A 348 -6.61 -36.68 -3.69
N TYR A 349 -7.56 -36.13 -2.93
CA TYR A 349 -8.56 -36.94 -2.20
C TYR A 349 -9.72 -37.39 -3.10
N THR A 350 -10.15 -36.58 -4.06
CA THR A 350 -11.19 -36.99 -5.04
C THR A 350 -10.68 -38.00 -6.05
N ASP A 351 -9.38 -37.98 -6.39
CA ASP A 351 -8.78 -38.96 -7.30
C ASP A 351 -8.51 -40.32 -6.61
N SER A 352 -8.47 -40.37 -5.28
CA SER A 352 -8.30 -41.63 -4.51
C SER A 352 -9.61 -42.29 -4.08
N VAL A 353 -10.75 -41.59 -4.21
CA VAL A 353 -12.09 -42.15 -3.93
C VAL A 353 -12.79 -42.63 -5.21
N ASN A 354 -12.26 -42.30 -6.39
CA ASN A 354 -12.76 -42.71 -7.70
C ASN A 354 -11.92 -43.80 -8.38
N ILE A 355 -11.13 -44.59 -7.63
CA ILE A 355 -10.41 -45.77 -8.13
C ILE A 355 -11.02 -47.03 -7.53
#